data_AF-A0A497ZHY5-F1
#
_entry.id   AF-A0A497ZHY5-F1
#
_cell.length_a   1.000
_cell.length_b   1.000
_cell.length_c   1.000
_cell.angle_alpha   90.00
_cell.angle_beta   90.00
_cell.angle_gamma   90.00
#
_symmetry.space_group_name_H-M   'P 1'
#
loop_
_entity.id
_entity.type
_entity.pdbx_description
1 polymer ?
#
loop_
_entity_poly.entity_id
_entity_poly.type
_entity_poly.pdbx_seq_one_letter_code
_entity_poly.pdbx_strand_id
1 'polypeptide(L)' 'MLDVTAESHNQSETLDLNALSASSFLTRVQLAPVIGFSLQTLKRWAGEGKGPRITYLENRPRYQVSDVLDWIEEGRK' A
#
# COMPACT_ATOMS: atom_id res chain seq x y z
N MET A 1 -15.36 -19.38 30.84
CA MET A 1 -14.02 -19.50 31.46
C MET A 1 -13.38 -20.72 30.81
N LEU A 2 -12.51 -20.62 29.81
CA LEU A 2 -11.51 -19.61 29.45
C LEU A 2 -11.54 -19.32 27.94
N ASP A 3 -11.14 -18.10 27.60
CA ASP A 3 -10.96 -17.53 26.28
C ASP A 3 -9.88 -18.29 25.48
N VAL A 4 -10.22 -18.78 24.29
CA VAL A 4 -9.23 -19.19 23.28
C VAL A 4 -9.53 -18.41 22.00
N THR A 5 -9.02 -17.19 21.99
CA THR A 5 -8.81 -16.35 20.81
C THR A 5 -8.20 -17.18 19.68
N ALA A 6 -9.04 -17.63 18.74
CA ALA A 6 -8.61 -18.17 17.45
C ALA A 6 -8.44 -16.99 16.48
N GLU A 7 -7.41 -16.19 16.73
CA GLU A 7 -6.94 -15.21 15.76
C GLU A 7 -6.52 -15.95 14.50
N SER A 8 -7.38 -15.83 13.49
CA SER A 8 -7.20 -16.34 12.16
C SER A 8 -5.93 -15.74 11.56
N HIS A 9 -4.81 -16.43 11.70
CA HIS A 9 -3.60 -16.19 10.91
C HIS A 9 -3.85 -16.64 9.48
N ASN A 10 -4.76 -15.96 8.79
CA ASN A 10 -4.82 -16.01 7.34
C ASN A 10 -3.68 -15.12 6.85
N GLN A 11 -2.59 -15.78 6.44
CA GLN A 11 -1.37 -15.18 5.94
C GLN A 11 -1.67 -14.26 4.76
N SER A 12 -1.97 -13.00 5.05
CA SER A 12 -1.75 -11.93 4.10
C SER A 12 -0.32 -11.53 4.37
N GLU A 13 0.61 -11.98 3.52
CA GLU A 13 1.99 -11.47 3.50
C GLU A 13 1.92 -9.96 3.24
N THR A 14 1.71 -9.19 4.30
CA THR A 14 1.76 -7.74 4.26
C THR A 14 3.20 -7.40 4.00
N LEU A 15 3.54 -7.14 2.73
CA LEU A 15 4.87 -6.72 2.32
C LEU A 15 5.33 -5.57 3.24
N ASP A 16 6.36 -5.83 4.02
CA ASP A 16 6.95 -4.83 4.88
C ASP A 16 7.62 -3.75 4.02
N LEU A 17 6.98 -2.57 3.92
CA LEU A 17 7.55 -1.44 3.17
C LEU A 17 8.93 -1.04 3.68
N ASN A 18 9.18 -1.22 4.98
CA ASN A 18 10.45 -0.88 5.61
C ASN A 18 11.56 -1.88 5.24
N ALA A 19 11.20 -3.14 4.92
CA ALA A 19 12.16 -4.15 4.46
C ALA A 19 12.50 -3.99 2.96
N LEU A 20 11.63 -3.31 2.20
CA LEU A 20 11.87 -3.00 0.79
C LEU A 20 12.76 -1.76 0.65
N SER A 21 13.61 -1.74 -0.38
CA SER A 21 14.39 -0.53 -0.68
C SER A 21 13.45 0.61 -1.07
N ALA A 22 13.74 1.81 -0.59
CA ALA A 22 12.93 3.01 -0.83
C ALA A 22 12.76 3.33 -2.34
N SER A 23 13.72 2.91 -3.18
CA SER A 23 13.66 3.02 -4.65
C SER A 23 12.83 1.94 -5.34
N SER A 24 12.21 1.02 -4.59
CA SER A 24 11.41 -0.06 -5.15
C SER A 24 10.05 0.47 -5.61
N PHE A 25 9.56 -0.11 -6.71
CA PHE A 25 8.26 0.24 -7.27
C PHE A 25 7.22 -0.85 -7.04
N LEU A 26 6.15 -0.48 -6.37
CA LEU A 26 4.99 -1.31 -6.11
C LEU A 26 3.91 -1.08 -7.16
N THR A 27 3.20 -2.16 -7.47
CA THR A 27 1.95 -2.08 -8.23
C THR A 27 0.80 -1.83 -7.28
N ARG A 28 -0.35 -1.44 -7.82
CA ARG A 28 -1.58 -1.26 -7.03
C ARG A 28 -1.97 -2.53 -6.26
N VAL A 29 -1.73 -3.70 -6.85
CA VAL A 29 -1.99 -5.02 -6.25
C VAL A 29 -1.15 -5.24 -4.99
N GLN A 30 0.13 -4.88 -5.06
CA GLN A 30 1.03 -4.98 -3.91
C GLN A 30 0.76 -3.89 -2.87
N LEU A 31 0.43 -2.68 -3.29
CA LEU A 31 0.22 -1.56 -2.39
C LEU A 31 -1.05 -1.71 -1.54
N ALA A 32 -2.15 -2.17 -2.12
CA ALA A 32 -3.45 -2.31 -1.45
C ALA A 32 -3.41 -2.99 -0.06
N PRO A 33 -2.91 -4.24 0.06
CA PRO A 33 -2.83 -4.92 1.36
C PRO A 33 -1.88 -4.22 2.33
N VAL A 34 -0.86 -3.53 1.83
CA VAL A 34 0.16 -2.87 2.63
C VAL A 34 -0.38 -1.63 3.35
N ILE A 35 -1.12 -0.78 2.64
CA ILE A 35 -1.73 0.42 3.24
C ILE A 35 -3.10 0.16 3.86
N GLY A 36 -3.64 -1.06 3.70
CA GLY A 36 -4.96 -1.46 4.21
C GLY A 36 -6.15 -0.92 3.41
N PHE A 37 -5.97 -0.67 2.11
CA PHE A 37 -7.03 -0.15 1.23
C PHE A 37 -7.29 -1.07 0.04
N SER A 38 -8.52 -1.09 -0.46
CA SER A 38 -8.88 -1.89 -1.64
C SER A 38 -8.27 -1.36 -2.94
N LEU A 39 -8.02 -2.24 -3.91
CA LEU A 39 -7.58 -1.86 -5.26
C LEU A 39 -8.51 -0.85 -5.94
N GLN A 40 -9.81 -0.96 -5.65
CA GLN A 40 -10.82 -0.06 -6.19
C GLN A 40 -10.65 1.37 -5.64
N THR A 41 -10.34 1.51 -4.35
CA THR A 41 -10.00 2.78 -3.71
C THR A 41 -8.76 3.40 -4.34
N LEU A 42 -7.69 2.61 -4.51
CA LEU A 42 -6.47 3.07 -5.17
C LEU A 42 -6.70 3.47 -6.64
N LYS A 43 -7.59 2.78 -7.35
CA LYS A 43 -7.98 3.15 -8.73
C LYS A 43 -8.70 4.48 -8.78
N ARG A 44 -9.62 4.70 -7.83
CA ARG A 44 -10.37 5.94 -7.69
C ARG A 44 -9.43 7.10 -7.34
N TRP A 45 -8.57 6.92 -6.35
CA TRP A 45 -7.57 7.90 -5.92
C TRP A 45 -6.61 8.32 -7.04
N ALA A 46 -6.16 7.37 -7.85
CA ALA A 46 -5.33 7.69 -9.02
C ALA A 46 -6.03 8.62 -10.03
N GLY A 47 -7.36 8.52 -10.17
CA GLY A 47 -8.14 9.43 -11.03
C GLY A 47 -8.45 10.77 -10.35
N GLU A 48 -8.55 10.79 -9.02
CA GLU A 48 -8.79 12.00 -8.23
C GLU A 48 -7.52 12.78 -7.87
N GLY A 49 -6.32 12.23 -8.14
CA GLY A 49 -5.05 12.80 -7.71
C GLY A 49 -4.84 12.75 -6.19
N LYS A 50 -5.43 11.75 -5.52
CA LYS A 50 -5.34 11.54 -4.07
C LYS A 50 -4.41 10.37 -3.72
N GLY A 51 -3.98 10.32 -2.46
CA GLY A 51 -3.16 9.23 -1.94
C GLY A 51 -1.67 9.37 -2.27
N PRO A 52 -0.90 8.27 -2.19
CA PRO A 52 0.55 8.29 -2.40
C PRO A 52 0.89 8.63 -3.85
N ARG A 53 2.05 9.28 -4.03
CA ARG A 53 2.51 9.76 -5.34
C ARG A 53 2.61 8.61 -6.34
N ILE A 54 2.13 8.88 -7.55
CA ILE A 54 2.12 7.92 -8.66
C ILE A 54 3.22 8.29 -9.65
N THR A 55 4.11 7.35 -9.90
CA THR A 55 5.14 7.44 -10.94
C THR A 55 4.72 6.56 -12.11
N TYR A 56 4.57 7.17 -13.29
CA TYR A 56 4.20 6.44 -14.51
C TYR A 56 5.46 5.89 -15.17
N LEU A 57 5.64 4.57 -15.07
CA LEU A 57 6.72 3.86 -15.76
C LEU A 57 6.11 3.16 -16.98
N GLU A 58 6.54 3.52 -18.19
CA GLU A 58 6.03 2.94 -19.45
C GLU A 58 4.49 3.01 -19.57
N ASN A 59 3.90 4.17 -19.25
CA ASN A 59 2.43 4.38 -19.19
C ASN A 59 1.69 3.55 -18.12
N ARG A 60 2.39 2.87 -17.21
CA ARG A 60 1.78 2.10 -16.13
C ARG A 60 1.99 2.81 -14.79
N PRO A 61 0.91 3.01 -13.99
CA PRO A 61 1.04 3.64 -12.68
C PRO A 61 1.79 2.70 -11.72
N ARG A 62 2.90 3.18 -11.18
CA ARG A 62 3.66 2.54 -10.12
C ARG A 62 3.78 3.47 -8.92
N TYR A 63 3.90 2.87 -7.75
CA TYR A 63 4.03 3.59 -6.48
C TYR A 63 5.42 3.31 -5.94
N GLN A 64 6.23 4.33 -5.75
CA GLN A 64 7.54 4.15 -5.17
C GLN A 64 7.40 3.97 -3.66
N VAL A 65 8.19 3.08 -3.06
CA VAL A 65 8.14 2.83 -1.60
C VAL A 65 8.41 4.11 -0.82
N SER A 66 9.40 4.91 -1.22
CA SER A 66 9.66 6.24 -0.63
C SER A 66 8.42 7.13 -0.59
N ASP A 67 7.73 7.33 -1.71
CA ASP A 67 6.56 8.21 -1.78
C ASP A 67 5.37 7.66 -0.97
N VAL A 68 5.24 6.33 -0.88
CA VAL A 68 4.22 5.69 -0.05
C VAL A 68 4.50 5.91 1.42
N LEU A 69 5.76 5.76 1.84
CA LEU A 69 6.18 6.02 3.23
C LEU A 69 5.98 7.48 3.58
N ASP A 70 6.44 8.41 2.74
CA ASP A 70 6.27 9.85 2.90
C ASP A 70 4.78 10.19 3.10
N TRP A 71 3.89 9.67 2.24
CA TRP A 71 2.44 9.87 2.38
C TRP A 71 1.85 9.30 3.69
N ILE A 72 2.37 8.17 4.19
CA ILE A 72 1.95 7.60 5.47
C ILE A 72 2.41 8.52 6.61
N GLU A 73 3.64 9.01 6.56
CA GLU A 73 4.24 9.91 7.56
C GLU A 73 3.59 11.30 7.56
N GLU A 74 3.22 11.83 6.40
CA GLU A 74 2.51 13.11 6.23
C GLU A 74 1.08 13.07 6.81
N GLY A 75 0.59 11.90 7.22
CA GLY A 75 -0.71 11.75 7.87
C GLY A 75 -1.87 11.72 6.88
N ARG A 76 -1.88 10.69 6.01
CA ARG A 76 -3.03 10.19 5.22
C ARG A 76 -4.14 11.24 4.95
N LYS A 77 -3.86 12.26 4.14
CA LYS A 77 -4.89 13.21 3.63
C LYS A 77 -5.71 12.62 2.48
#